data_AF-A0A367ZBL9-F1
#
_entry.id   AF-A0A367ZBL9-F1
#
_cell.length_a   1.000
_cell.length_b   1.000
_cell.length_c   1.000
_cell.angle_alpha   90.00
_cell.angle_beta   90.00
_cell.angle_gamma   90.00
#
_symmetry.space_group_name_H-M   'P 1'
#
loop_
_entity.id
_entity.type
_entity.pdbx_description
1 polymer ?
#
loop_
_entity_poly.entity_id
_entity_poly.type
_entity_poly.pdbx_seq_one_letter_code
_entity_poly.pdbx_strand_id
1 'polypeptide(L)'
;MMPAALNSERLSLSLTRLLARKWFLLFLILYGLWVWMPFFAPLFMHLGWESAAKGLYIFYSFFCHQLPQRSFFLFGSQIGYSLEEIQAAWLNTINPLLLRQFSGTPEMGWKVAWSDRMIAFYGSIWLFAFLWYTLRRRIKGLTFWGMVLFLLPMLVDGSTHFISDLAGIGQGFRDQNLWLAQLTNYAFPLDFYRGDAPGSFNSWMRLISGVLSGAGTVWFAFPYLEKTFLPEEGGLE
;
A
#
# COMPACT_ATOMS: atom_id res chain seq x y z
N MET A 1 -13.81 51.14 -3.03
CA MET A 1 -13.50 49.80 -3.60
C MET A 1 -12.55 48.94 -2.72
N MET A 2 -11.97 49.44 -1.62
CA MET A 2 -11.03 48.67 -0.75
C MET A 2 -11.57 47.71 0.34
N PRO A 3 -12.83 47.76 0.84
CA PRO A 3 -13.23 46.94 2.00
C PRO A 3 -13.53 45.46 1.66
N ALA A 4 -13.89 45.15 0.41
CA ALA A 4 -14.18 43.77 0.00
C ALA A 4 -12.91 42.90 -0.06
N ALA A 5 -11.80 43.45 -0.55
CA ALA A 5 -10.51 42.75 -0.65
C ALA A 5 -9.90 42.42 0.73
N LEU A 6 -10.00 43.35 1.68
CA LEU A 6 -9.56 43.15 3.06
C LEU A 6 -10.37 42.06 3.79
N ASN A 7 -11.66 41.95 3.49
CA ASN A 7 -12.52 40.90 4.05
C ASN A 7 -12.23 39.53 3.42
N SER A 8 -11.95 39.46 2.10
CA SER A 8 -11.57 38.21 1.45
C SER A 8 -10.22 37.68 1.95
N GLU A 9 -9.23 38.57 2.20
CA GLU A 9 -7.94 38.16 2.76
C GLU A 9 -8.07 37.63 4.19
N ARG A 10 -8.84 38.30 5.05
CA ARG A 10 -9.08 37.83 6.42
C ARG A 10 -9.84 36.50 6.46
N LEU A 11 -10.82 36.32 5.59
CA LEU A 11 -11.57 35.07 5.46
C LEU A 11 -10.68 33.94 4.94
N SER A 12 -9.81 34.22 3.97
CA SER A 12 -8.82 33.26 3.46
C SER A 12 -7.85 32.83 4.58
N LEU A 13 -7.27 33.79 5.31
CA LEU A 13 -6.35 33.51 6.41
C LEU A 13 -7.02 32.73 7.56
N SER A 14 -8.29 33.00 7.87
CA SER A 14 -9.02 32.27 8.92
C SER A 14 -9.33 30.84 8.50
N LEU A 15 -9.71 30.63 7.23
CA LEU A 15 -9.92 29.30 6.65
C LEU A 15 -8.62 28.50 6.63
N THR A 16 -7.50 29.09 6.19
CA THR A 16 -6.18 28.42 6.18
C THR A 16 -5.79 27.96 7.58
N ARG A 17 -5.95 28.82 8.60
CA ARG A 17 -5.67 28.43 9.99
C ARG A 17 -6.59 27.32 10.49
N LEU A 18 -7.87 27.34 10.12
CA LEU A 18 -8.82 26.30 10.49
C LEU A 18 -8.45 24.95 9.87
N LEU A 19 -8.10 24.93 8.58
CA LEU A 19 -7.66 23.72 7.87
C LEU A 19 -6.35 23.20 8.45
N ALA A 20 -5.38 24.09 8.71
CA ALA A 20 -4.12 23.74 9.35
C ALA A 20 -4.34 23.11 10.73
N ARG A 21 -5.23 23.66 11.56
CA ARG A 21 -5.57 23.04 12.86
C ARG A 21 -6.24 21.67 12.74
N LYS A 22 -6.92 21.40 11.62
CA LYS A 22 -7.59 20.14 11.33
C LYS A 22 -6.77 19.21 10.44
N TRP A 23 -5.50 19.52 10.16
CA TRP A 23 -4.67 18.78 9.19
C TRP A 23 -4.68 17.27 9.43
N PHE A 24 -4.57 16.84 10.68
CA PHE A 24 -4.51 15.43 11.03
C PHE A 24 -5.84 14.71 10.79
N LEU A 25 -6.97 15.36 11.11
CA LEU A 25 -8.29 14.82 10.82
C LEU A 25 -8.53 14.74 9.31
N LEU A 26 -8.16 15.79 8.57
CA LEU A 26 -8.25 15.82 7.11
C LEU A 26 -7.38 14.72 6.49
N PHE A 27 -6.16 14.52 6.99
CA PHE A 27 -5.30 13.41 6.60
C PHE A 27 -6.00 12.07 6.84
N LEU A 28 -6.50 11.80 8.05
CA LEU A 28 -7.16 10.54 8.36
C LEU A 28 -8.36 10.26 7.45
N ILE A 29 -9.17 11.27 7.15
CA ILE A 29 -10.34 11.12 6.29
C ILE A 29 -9.92 10.93 4.83
N LEU A 30 -9.17 11.87 4.26
CA LEU A 30 -8.84 11.86 2.83
C LEU A 30 -7.92 10.69 2.47
N TYR A 31 -6.87 10.47 3.26
CA TYR A 31 -5.96 9.37 3.07
C TYR A 31 -6.63 8.04 3.39
N GLY A 32 -7.45 7.97 4.44
CA GLY A 32 -8.22 6.77 4.78
C GLY A 32 -9.18 6.36 3.66
N LEU A 33 -9.92 7.32 3.09
CA LEU A 33 -10.77 7.07 1.93
C LEU A 33 -9.96 6.49 0.77
N TRP A 34 -8.82 7.09 0.43
CA TRP A 34 -7.96 6.58 -0.63
C TRP A 34 -7.36 5.19 -0.32
N VAL A 35 -7.05 4.88 0.94
CA VAL A 35 -6.50 3.57 1.36
C VAL A 35 -7.54 2.47 1.37
N TRP A 36 -8.79 2.77 1.77
CA TRP A 36 -9.82 1.75 1.97
C TRP A 36 -10.74 1.56 0.76
N MET A 37 -10.85 2.55 -0.13
CA MET A 37 -11.63 2.44 -1.37
C MET A 37 -11.26 1.24 -2.27
N PRO A 38 -10.00 0.78 -2.39
CA PRO A 38 -9.66 -0.42 -3.16
C PRO A 38 -10.41 -1.69 -2.74
N PHE A 39 -10.81 -1.80 -1.47
CA PHE A 39 -11.56 -2.93 -0.93
C PHE A 39 -13.04 -2.92 -1.34
N PHE A 40 -13.55 -1.80 -1.85
CA PHE A 40 -14.90 -1.73 -2.38
C PHE A 40 -15.00 -2.32 -3.80
N ALA A 41 -13.89 -2.43 -4.54
CA ALA A 41 -13.91 -3.06 -5.86
C ALA A 41 -14.40 -4.52 -5.81
N PRO A 42 -13.87 -5.41 -4.96
CA PRO A 42 -14.38 -6.76 -4.85
C PRO A 42 -15.79 -6.84 -4.23
N LEU A 43 -16.16 -5.90 -3.34
CA LEU A 43 -17.53 -5.81 -2.82
C LEU A 43 -18.53 -5.49 -3.94
N PHE A 44 -18.23 -4.51 -4.79
CA PHE A 44 -19.07 -4.15 -5.92
C PHE A 44 -19.16 -5.27 -6.95
N MET A 45 -18.06 -6.00 -7.21
CA MET A 45 -18.13 -7.21 -8.04
C MET A 45 -19.05 -8.28 -7.43
N HIS A 46 -18.96 -8.52 -6.12
CA HIS A 46 -19.81 -9.48 -5.41
C HIS A 46 -21.30 -9.09 -5.45
N LEU A 47 -21.61 -7.79 -5.38
CA LEU A 47 -22.99 -7.27 -5.50
C LEU A 47 -23.50 -7.14 -6.95
N GLY A 48 -22.68 -7.49 -7.95
CA GLY A 48 -23.02 -7.35 -9.37
C GLY A 48 -22.92 -5.92 -9.92
N TRP A 49 -22.37 -4.97 -9.16
CA TRP A 49 -22.15 -3.58 -9.56
C TRP A 49 -20.85 -3.42 -10.37
N GLU A 50 -20.75 -4.17 -11.47
CA GLU A 50 -19.50 -4.30 -12.22
C GLU A 50 -18.93 -2.98 -12.71
N SER A 51 -19.76 -2.06 -13.20
CA SER A 51 -19.30 -0.76 -13.72
C SER A 51 -18.62 0.08 -12.64
N ALA A 52 -19.16 0.06 -11.42
CA ALA A 52 -18.57 0.76 -10.27
C ALA A 52 -17.23 0.10 -9.87
N ALA A 53 -17.18 -1.23 -9.82
CA ALA A 53 -15.95 -1.96 -9.55
C ALA A 53 -14.85 -1.68 -10.59
N LYS A 54 -15.20 -1.73 -11.89
CA LYS A 54 -14.32 -1.41 -13.01
C LYS A 54 -13.77 0.02 -12.91
N GLY A 55 -14.61 0.98 -12.50
CA GLY A 55 -14.18 2.34 -12.20
C GLY A 55 -13.09 2.40 -11.12
N LEU A 56 -13.25 1.64 -10.02
CA LEU A 56 -12.22 1.54 -8.97
C LEU A 56 -10.94 0.85 -9.47
N TYR A 57 -11.06 -0.27 -10.18
CA TYR A 57 -9.88 -0.95 -10.75
C TYR A 57 -9.11 -0.01 -11.69
N ILE A 58 -9.78 0.73 -12.56
CA ILE A 58 -9.16 1.72 -13.46
C ILE A 58 -8.50 2.84 -12.67
N PHE A 59 -9.22 3.46 -11.72
CA PHE A 59 -8.67 4.55 -10.91
C PHE A 59 -7.41 4.12 -10.14
N TYR A 60 -7.44 2.95 -9.51
CA TYR A 60 -6.27 2.45 -8.77
C TYR A 60 -5.17 1.88 -9.68
N SER A 61 -5.43 1.70 -10.97
CA SER A 61 -4.44 1.15 -11.92
C SER A 61 -3.28 2.12 -12.18
N PHE A 62 -3.49 3.41 -11.92
CA PHE A 62 -2.48 4.47 -11.96
C PHE A 62 -1.50 4.41 -10.79
N PHE A 63 -1.91 3.81 -9.67
CA PHE A 63 -1.10 3.71 -8.45
C PHE A 63 -0.48 2.32 -8.25
N CYS A 64 -1.12 1.28 -8.79
CA CYS A 64 -0.70 -0.10 -8.64
C CYS A 64 -0.91 -0.88 -9.93
N HIS A 65 0.02 -1.78 -10.25
CA HIS A 65 -0.14 -2.69 -11.39
C HIS A 65 -1.29 -3.71 -11.19
N GLN A 66 -1.71 -3.98 -9.95
CA GLN A 66 -2.81 -4.89 -9.59
C GLN A 66 -2.65 -6.30 -10.18
N LEU A 67 -1.46 -6.89 -10.04
CA LEU A 67 -1.22 -8.25 -10.52
C LEU A 67 -1.96 -9.23 -9.58
N PRO A 68 -2.79 -10.14 -10.12
CA PRO A 68 -3.70 -10.94 -9.32
C PRO A 68 -2.97 -11.86 -8.32
N GLN A 69 -1.86 -12.49 -8.71
CA GLN A 69 -1.08 -13.38 -7.85
C GLN A 69 -0.35 -12.66 -6.70
N ARG A 70 -0.44 -11.32 -6.66
CA ARG A 70 0.11 -10.45 -5.60
C ARG A 70 -0.99 -9.59 -4.96
N SER A 71 -2.26 -9.94 -5.15
CA SER A 71 -3.41 -9.23 -4.61
C SER A 71 -4.18 -10.15 -3.67
N PHE A 72 -4.87 -9.54 -2.69
CA PHE A 72 -5.82 -10.28 -1.88
C PHE A 72 -7.15 -10.43 -2.61
N PHE A 73 -7.83 -11.55 -2.38
CA PHE A 73 -9.16 -11.85 -2.90
C PHE A 73 -10.17 -11.90 -1.76
N LEU A 74 -11.37 -11.38 -2.02
CA LEU A 74 -12.49 -11.38 -1.09
C LEU A 74 -13.70 -12.07 -1.74
N PHE A 75 -14.60 -12.59 -0.91
CA PHE A 75 -15.82 -13.28 -1.33
C PHE A 75 -15.55 -14.56 -2.15
N GLY A 76 -14.44 -15.23 -1.87
CA GLY A 76 -14.04 -16.50 -2.51
C GLY A 76 -13.53 -17.51 -1.49
N SER A 77 -13.00 -18.62 -2.01
CA SER A 77 -12.50 -19.73 -1.17
C SER A 77 -11.17 -19.44 -0.45
N GLN A 78 -10.30 -18.63 -1.04
CA GLN A 78 -9.00 -18.28 -0.49
C GLN A 78 -8.77 -16.75 -0.51
N ILE A 79 -7.85 -16.27 0.33
CA ILE A 79 -7.49 -14.85 0.42
C ILE A 79 -6.49 -14.41 -0.65
N GLY A 80 -5.96 -15.33 -1.44
CA GLY A 80 -5.01 -15.08 -2.53
C GLY A 80 -4.65 -16.40 -3.21
N TYR A 81 -4.13 -16.33 -4.42
CA TYR A 81 -3.89 -17.50 -5.28
C TYR A 81 -2.53 -17.42 -5.94
N SER A 82 -1.95 -18.58 -6.21
CA SER A 82 -0.74 -18.75 -7.02
C SER A 82 -0.96 -18.32 -8.47
N LEU A 83 0.13 -18.09 -9.20
CA LEU A 83 0.06 -17.74 -10.62
C LEU A 83 -0.57 -18.88 -11.42
N GLU A 84 -0.24 -20.12 -11.08
CA GLU A 84 -0.72 -21.35 -11.72
C GLU A 84 -2.23 -21.49 -11.56
N GLU A 85 -2.77 -21.24 -10.35
CA GLU A 85 -4.22 -21.24 -10.11
C GLU A 85 -4.94 -20.18 -10.94
N ILE A 86 -4.38 -18.97 -11.03
CA ILE A 86 -4.94 -17.88 -11.85
C ILE A 86 -4.91 -18.23 -13.34
N GLN A 87 -3.82 -18.82 -13.81
CA GLN A 87 -3.67 -19.26 -15.20
C GLN A 87 -4.66 -20.37 -15.55
N ALA A 88 -4.89 -21.31 -14.63
CA ALA A 88 -5.85 -22.39 -14.80
C ALA A 88 -7.30 -21.88 -14.81
N ALA A 89 -7.61 -20.84 -14.02
CA ALA A 89 -8.96 -20.30 -13.90
C ALA A 89 -9.36 -19.31 -15.02
N TRP A 90 -8.40 -18.71 -15.73
CA TRP A 90 -8.71 -17.64 -16.68
C TRP A 90 -7.90 -17.70 -17.98
N LEU A 91 -6.61 -17.42 -17.93
CA LEU A 91 -5.76 -17.36 -19.12
C LEU A 91 -4.33 -17.76 -18.75
N ASN A 92 -3.81 -18.79 -19.43
CA ASN A 92 -2.41 -19.18 -19.29
C ASN A 92 -1.49 -18.12 -19.94
N THR A 93 -1.05 -17.16 -19.15
CA THR A 93 -0.16 -16.08 -19.58
C THR A 93 0.75 -15.63 -18.45
N ILE A 94 1.94 -15.17 -18.82
CA ILE A 94 2.88 -14.49 -17.93
C ILE A 94 3.03 -13.01 -18.28
N ASN A 95 2.27 -12.51 -19.27
CA ASN A 95 2.30 -11.12 -19.68
C ASN A 95 1.62 -10.25 -18.60
N PRO A 96 2.35 -9.35 -17.92
CA PRO A 96 1.78 -8.56 -16.82
C PRO A 96 0.63 -7.64 -17.27
N LEU A 97 0.61 -7.20 -18.54
CA LEU A 97 -0.46 -6.35 -19.09
C LEU A 97 -1.77 -7.12 -19.28
N LEU A 98 -1.69 -8.43 -19.56
CA LEU A 98 -2.85 -9.31 -19.61
C LEU A 98 -3.24 -9.75 -18.20
N LEU A 99 -2.29 -10.24 -17.40
CA LEU A 99 -2.55 -10.70 -16.02
C LEU A 99 -3.31 -9.68 -15.17
N ARG A 100 -2.95 -8.39 -15.26
CA ARG A 100 -3.62 -7.35 -14.47
C ARG A 100 -5.10 -7.16 -14.78
N GLN A 101 -5.59 -7.65 -15.93
CA GLN A 101 -7.01 -7.57 -16.30
C GLN A 101 -7.86 -8.60 -15.56
N PHE A 102 -7.27 -9.66 -15.03
CA PHE A 102 -8.01 -10.63 -14.23
C PHE A 102 -8.46 -10.01 -12.91
N SER A 103 -9.77 -9.85 -12.72
CA SER A 103 -10.34 -9.34 -11.48
C SER A 103 -10.83 -10.43 -10.52
N GLY A 104 -10.97 -11.66 -10.99
CA GLY A 104 -11.48 -12.79 -10.21
C GLY A 104 -12.58 -13.58 -10.90
N THR A 105 -13.16 -14.54 -10.19
CA THR A 105 -14.33 -15.35 -10.59
C THR A 105 -15.28 -15.51 -9.39
N PRO A 106 -16.54 -15.96 -9.57
CA PRO A 106 -17.42 -16.26 -8.44
C PRO A 106 -16.83 -17.25 -7.43
N GLU A 107 -16.04 -18.23 -7.87
CA GLU A 107 -15.42 -19.26 -7.03
C GLU A 107 -14.16 -18.75 -6.32
N MET A 108 -13.32 -18.02 -7.06
CA MET A 108 -12.09 -17.44 -6.51
C MET A 108 -12.35 -16.19 -5.67
N GLY A 109 -13.52 -15.60 -5.82
CA GLY A 109 -13.80 -14.25 -5.34
C GLY A 109 -13.14 -13.21 -6.23
N TRP A 110 -13.11 -11.98 -5.73
CA TRP A 110 -12.66 -10.82 -6.50
C TRP A 110 -11.46 -10.17 -5.81
N LYS A 111 -10.48 -9.74 -6.59
CA LYS A 111 -9.27 -9.14 -6.06
C LYS A 111 -9.53 -7.73 -5.52
N VAL A 112 -8.80 -7.33 -4.49
CA VAL A 112 -8.71 -5.92 -4.09
C VAL A 112 -8.05 -5.13 -5.23
N ALA A 113 -8.45 -3.88 -5.47
CA ALA A 113 -7.87 -3.03 -6.52
C ALA A 113 -6.43 -2.54 -6.21
N TRP A 114 -5.68 -3.30 -5.42
CA TRP A 114 -4.28 -3.09 -5.02
C TRP A 114 -3.56 -4.42 -4.81
N SER A 115 -2.24 -4.37 -4.85
CA SER A 115 -1.40 -5.47 -4.39
C SER A 115 -1.29 -5.50 -2.87
N ASP A 116 -0.91 -6.65 -2.34
CA ASP A 116 -0.57 -6.88 -0.95
C ASP A 116 0.47 -5.88 -0.42
N ARG A 117 1.51 -5.55 -1.20
CA ARG A 117 2.52 -4.52 -0.86
C ARG A 117 1.90 -3.14 -0.71
N MET A 118 1.00 -2.74 -1.61
CA MET A 118 0.37 -1.41 -1.55
C MET A 118 -0.53 -1.30 -0.33
N ILE A 119 -1.29 -2.35 -0.04
CA ILE A 119 -2.11 -2.46 1.17
C ILE A 119 -1.21 -2.38 2.41
N ALA A 120 -0.12 -3.15 2.45
CA ALA A 120 0.81 -3.16 3.58
C ALA A 120 1.45 -1.80 3.82
N PHE A 121 1.98 -1.15 2.78
CA PHE A 121 2.68 0.13 2.93
C PHE A 121 1.71 1.28 3.26
N TYR A 122 0.73 1.52 2.39
CA TYR A 122 -0.16 2.67 2.55
C TYR A 122 -1.17 2.46 3.69
N GLY A 123 -1.68 1.24 3.87
CA GLY A 123 -2.51 0.89 5.02
C GLY A 123 -1.78 1.11 6.34
N SER A 124 -0.49 0.74 6.40
CA SER A 124 0.33 1.01 7.60
C SER A 124 0.55 2.48 7.85
N ILE A 125 0.73 3.33 6.82
CA ILE A 125 0.81 4.78 7.04
C ILE A 125 -0.45 5.30 7.75
N TRP A 126 -1.64 4.87 7.30
CA TRP A 126 -2.89 5.29 7.93
C TRP A 126 -3.03 4.75 9.36
N LEU A 127 -2.68 3.48 9.59
CA LEU A 127 -2.74 2.85 10.92
C LEU A 127 -1.74 3.48 11.90
N PHE A 128 -0.47 3.62 11.49
CA PHE A 128 0.56 4.21 12.33
C PHE A 128 0.36 5.71 12.53
N ALA A 129 -0.36 6.41 11.66
CA ALA A 129 -0.78 7.78 11.93
C ALA A 129 -1.65 7.88 13.19
N PHE A 130 -2.61 6.96 13.38
CA PHE A 130 -3.38 6.88 14.64
C PHE A 130 -2.49 6.62 15.85
N LEU A 131 -1.59 5.63 15.73
CA LEU A 131 -0.68 5.28 16.82
C LEU A 131 0.26 6.44 17.15
N TRP A 132 0.80 7.11 16.13
CA TRP A 132 1.64 8.28 16.29
C TRP A 132 0.87 9.40 17.01
N TYR A 133 -0.39 9.67 16.67
CA TYR A 133 -1.15 10.73 17.32
C TYR A 133 -1.30 10.54 18.84
N THR A 134 -1.44 9.30 19.30
CA THR A 134 -1.52 8.98 20.74
C THR A 134 -0.15 9.01 21.42
N LEU A 135 0.93 8.67 20.70
CA LEU A 135 2.28 8.58 21.23
C LEU A 135 3.15 9.83 21.01
N ARG A 136 2.78 10.77 20.13
CA ARG A 136 3.62 11.88 19.64
C ARG A 136 4.21 12.77 20.74
N ARG A 137 3.56 12.83 21.91
CA ARG A 137 4.05 13.59 23.08
C ARG A 137 5.10 12.83 23.90
N ARG A 138 5.29 11.54 23.66
CA ARG A 138 6.18 10.64 24.41
C ARG A 138 7.37 10.15 23.59
N ILE A 139 7.23 10.05 22.26
CA ILE A 139 8.29 9.57 21.37
C ILE A 139 9.03 10.74 20.72
N LYS A 140 10.35 10.63 20.62
CA LYS A 140 11.16 11.55 19.80
C LYS A 140 10.97 11.22 18.33
N GLY A 141 11.11 12.22 17.46
CA GLY A 141 11.08 12.02 16.01
C GLY A 141 12.20 11.09 15.56
N LEU A 142 11.91 10.30 14.53
CA LEU A 142 12.89 9.40 13.92
C LEU A 142 14.00 10.23 13.25
N THR A 143 15.26 9.80 13.38
CA THR A 143 16.36 10.45 12.64
C THR A 143 16.30 10.09 11.16
N PHE A 144 17.02 10.83 10.31
CA PHE A 144 17.16 10.49 8.90
C PHE A 144 17.66 9.05 8.68
N TRP A 145 18.67 8.62 9.44
CA TRP A 145 19.19 7.25 9.35
C TRP A 145 18.21 6.21 9.87
N GLY A 146 17.41 6.56 10.89
CA GLY A 146 16.28 5.74 11.32
C GLY A 146 15.27 5.55 10.19
N MET A 147 14.89 6.62 9.48
CA MET A 147 14.01 6.52 8.32
C MET A 147 14.60 5.60 7.24
N VAL A 148 15.88 5.78 6.90
CA VAL A 148 16.58 4.91 5.93
C VAL A 148 16.49 3.44 6.35
N LEU A 149 16.72 3.12 7.62
CA LEU A 149 16.63 1.75 8.13
C LEU A 149 15.24 1.13 7.96
N PHE A 150 14.17 1.90 8.16
CA PHE A 150 12.80 1.40 7.98
C PHE A 150 12.39 1.27 6.51
N LEU A 151 12.93 2.13 5.62
CA LEU A 151 12.64 2.08 4.17
C LEU A 151 13.47 1.04 3.42
N LEU A 152 14.69 0.78 3.88
CA LEU A 152 15.65 -0.09 3.20
C LEU A 152 15.11 -1.50 2.90
N PRO A 153 14.39 -2.19 3.82
CA PRO A 153 13.82 -3.50 3.51
C PRO A 153 12.88 -3.49 2.30
N MET A 154 12.03 -2.48 2.15
CA MET A 154 11.12 -2.42 1.00
C MET A 154 11.87 -2.02 -0.26
N LEU A 155 12.89 -1.17 -0.16
CA LEU A 155 13.75 -0.86 -1.32
C LEU A 155 14.40 -2.14 -1.85
N VAL A 156 15.01 -2.94 -0.98
CA VAL A 156 15.65 -4.22 -1.37
C VAL A 156 14.61 -5.21 -1.90
N ASP A 157 13.49 -5.40 -1.19
CA ASP A 157 12.42 -6.31 -1.63
C ASP A 157 11.84 -5.88 -2.99
N GLY A 158 11.54 -4.59 -3.15
CA GLY A 158 11.02 -4.01 -4.38
C GLY A 158 11.98 -4.15 -5.55
N SER A 159 13.25 -3.77 -5.37
CA SER A 159 14.27 -3.85 -6.41
C SER A 159 14.56 -5.29 -6.83
N THR A 160 14.66 -6.21 -5.88
CA THR A 160 14.91 -7.63 -6.20
C THR A 160 13.71 -8.30 -6.87
N HIS A 161 12.47 -7.97 -6.49
CA HIS A 161 11.28 -8.38 -7.24
C HIS A 161 11.28 -7.81 -8.67
N PHE A 162 11.56 -6.52 -8.83
CA PHE A 162 11.63 -5.90 -10.14
C PHE A 162 12.67 -6.58 -11.04
N ILE A 163 13.88 -6.81 -10.54
CA ILE A 163 14.95 -7.50 -11.28
C ILE A 163 14.53 -8.94 -11.63
N SER A 164 13.90 -9.65 -10.70
CA SER A 164 13.39 -10.99 -10.94
C SER A 164 12.34 -10.99 -12.06
N ASP A 165 11.42 -10.03 -12.05
CA ASP A 165 10.34 -9.92 -13.04
C ASP A 165 10.84 -9.55 -14.46
N LEU A 166 12.10 -9.08 -14.61
CA LEU A 166 12.71 -8.86 -15.94
C LEU A 166 12.88 -10.16 -16.74
N ALA A 167 12.96 -11.31 -16.07
CA ALA A 167 12.96 -12.63 -16.72
C ALA A 167 11.55 -13.07 -17.16
N GLY A 168 10.51 -12.32 -16.78
CA GLY A 168 9.10 -12.70 -16.92
C GLY A 168 8.45 -13.00 -15.56
N ILE A 169 7.15 -12.72 -15.46
CA ILE A 169 6.36 -13.03 -14.25
C ILE A 169 6.38 -14.56 -14.03
N GLY A 170 6.78 -14.99 -12.84
CA GLY A 170 6.91 -16.41 -12.49
C GLY A 170 8.12 -17.12 -13.13
N GLN A 171 9.10 -16.38 -13.64
CA GLN A 171 10.29 -16.96 -14.32
C GLN A 171 11.62 -16.55 -13.69
N GLY A 172 11.62 -15.52 -12.84
CA GLY A 172 12.85 -15.00 -12.24
C GLY A 172 13.34 -15.78 -11.02
N PHE A 173 14.51 -15.41 -10.52
CA PHE A 173 15.17 -16.10 -9.40
C PHE A 173 14.37 -16.06 -8.08
N ARG A 174 13.44 -15.10 -7.92
CA ARG A 174 12.54 -15.05 -6.79
C ARG A 174 11.33 -15.95 -6.92
N ASP A 175 11.05 -16.52 -8.09
CA ASP A 175 9.92 -17.44 -8.22
C ASP A 175 10.16 -18.73 -7.45
N GLN A 176 11.37 -19.29 -7.52
CA GLN A 176 11.70 -20.51 -6.77
C GLN A 176 12.45 -20.26 -5.46
N ASN A 177 13.02 -19.06 -5.29
CA ASN A 177 13.93 -18.69 -4.20
C ASN A 177 14.96 -19.79 -3.84
N LEU A 178 15.56 -20.43 -4.84
CA LEU A 178 16.54 -21.51 -4.62
C LEU A 178 17.73 -21.04 -3.76
N TRP A 179 18.14 -19.79 -3.92
CA TRP A 179 19.17 -19.16 -3.09
C TRP A 179 18.82 -19.21 -1.60
N LEU A 180 17.54 -18.97 -1.26
CA LEU A 180 17.05 -18.99 0.11
C LEU A 180 16.93 -20.44 0.60
N ALA A 181 16.37 -21.32 -0.23
CA ALA A 181 16.22 -22.73 0.09
C ALA A 181 17.59 -23.40 0.37
N GLN A 182 18.62 -23.07 -0.39
CA GLN A 182 19.99 -23.53 -0.15
C GLN A 182 20.56 -22.96 1.16
N LEU A 183 20.37 -21.65 1.40
CA LEU A 183 20.85 -20.98 2.61
C LEU A 183 20.22 -21.55 3.88
N THR A 184 18.93 -21.90 3.83
CA THR A 184 18.19 -22.48 4.96
C THR A 184 18.27 -24.01 5.01
N ASN A 185 19.04 -24.63 4.12
CA ASN A 185 19.10 -26.08 3.96
C ASN A 185 17.70 -26.73 3.88
N TYR A 186 16.80 -26.12 3.10
CA TYR A 186 15.43 -26.56 2.88
C TYR A 186 14.61 -26.74 4.16
N ALA A 187 14.89 -25.98 5.23
CA ALA A 187 14.21 -26.11 6.52
C ALA A 187 12.69 -25.77 6.55
N PHE A 188 12.10 -25.36 5.43
CA PHE A 188 10.70 -24.92 5.33
C PHE A 188 9.99 -25.70 4.21
N PRO A 189 8.65 -25.76 4.19
CA PRO A 189 7.90 -26.36 3.08
C PRO A 189 8.23 -25.71 1.73
N LEU A 190 8.10 -26.47 0.64
CA LEU A 190 8.41 -25.95 -0.70
C LEU A 190 7.58 -24.72 -1.07
N ASP A 191 6.32 -24.67 -0.65
CA ASP A 191 5.42 -23.55 -0.91
C ASP A 191 5.83 -22.26 -0.19
N PHE A 192 6.65 -22.36 0.86
CA PHE A 192 7.27 -21.17 1.46
C PHE A 192 8.28 -20.53 0.52
N TYR A 193 9.06 -21.32 -0.22
CA TYR A 193 10.08 -20.77 -1.12
C TYR A 193 9.52 -20.33 -2.47
N ARG A 194 8.39 -20.88 -2.89
CA ARG A 194 7.89 -20.75 -4.26
C ARG A 194 6.78 -19.71 -4.43
N GLY A 195 6.80 -19.05 -5.58
CA GLY A 195 5.76 -18.18 -6.07
C GLY A 195 5.50 -16.94 -5.22
N ASP A 196 4.32 -16.38 -5.41
CA ASP A 196 3.87 -15.14 -4.76
C ASP A 196 2.67 -15.35 -3.82
N ALA A 197 2.17 -16.58 -3.70
CA ALA A 197 0.96 -16.92 -2.97
C ALA A 197 1.04 -16.55 -1.46
N PRO A 198 -0.10 -16.35 -0.78
CA PRO A 198 -0.13 -16.11 0.66
C PRO A 198 0.66 -17.17 1.43
N GLY A 199 1.54 -16.74 2.33
CA GLY A 199 2.40 -17.63 3.12
C GLY A 199 3.78 -17.90 2.49
N SER A 200 3.99 -17.59 1.21
CA SER A 200 5.32 -17.62 0.59
C SER A 200 6.25 -16.56 1.18
N PHE A 201 7.56 -16.79 1.06
CA PHE A 201 8.61 -15.85 1.42
C PHE A 201 8.40 -14.51 0.73
N ASN A 202 8.08 -14.52 -0.57
CA ASN A 202 7.82 -13.29 -1.32
C ASN A 202 6.63 -12.50 -0.76
N SER A 203 5.52 -13.18 -0.41
CA SER A 203 4.37 -12.53 0.22
C SER A 203 4.76 -11.92 1.57
N TRP A 204 5.47 -12.65 2.42
CA TRP A 204 5.95 -12.13 3.71
C TRP A 204 6.86 -10.92 3.57
N MET A 205 7.80 -10.96 2.63
CA MET A 205 8.71 -9.84 2.36
C MET A 205 7.95 -8.60 1.91
N ARG A 206 6.95 -8.72 1.02
CA ARG A 206 6.11 -7.60 0.61
C ARG A 206 5.33 -6.99 1.77
N LEU A 207 4.74 -7.83 2.62
CA LEU A 207 3.95 -7.38 3.76
C LEU A 207 4.80 -6.73 4.84
N ILE A 208 5.84 -7.41 5.32
CA ILE A 208 6.67 -6.94 6.44
C ILE A 208 7.42 -5.66 6.05
N SER A 209 8.04 -5.64 4.86
CA SER A 209 8.79 -4.46 4.41
C SER A 209 7.89 -3.25 4.16
N GLY A 210 6.68 -3.49 3.63
CA GLY A 210 5.66 -2.46 3.47
C GLY A 210 5.22 -1.87 4.81
N VAL A 211 4.93 -2.73 5.79
CA VAL A 211 4.54 -2.29 7.15
C VAL A 211 5.64 -1.47 7.81
N LEU A 212 6.87 -1.96 7.80
CA LEU A 212 8.03 -1.25 8.37
C LEU A 212 8.19 0.12 7.72
N SER A 213 8.18 0.17 6.40
CA SER A 213 8.35 1.44 5.70
C SER A 213 7.23 2.43 6.02
N GLY A 214 5.98 1.97 6.10
CA GLY A 214 4.85 2.83 6.44
C GLY A 214 4.97 3.40 7.86
N ALA A 215 5.38 2.56 8.82
CA ALA A 215 5.69 2.99 10.18
C ALA A 215 6.82 4.02 10.21
N GLY A 216 7.91 3.77 9.49
CA GLY A 216 9.05 4.67 9.37
C GLY A 216 8.68 6.01 8.73
N THR A 217 7.85 6.00 7.68
CA THR A 217 7.34 7.21 7.03
C THR A 217 6.56 8.08 8.02
N VAL A 218 5.64 7.49 8.79
CA VAL A 218 4.87 8.25 9.79
C VAL A 218 5.78 8.80 10.88
N TRP A 219 6.60 7.93 11.49
CA TRP A 219 7.45 8.30 12.62
C TRP A 219 8.47 9.39 12.25
N PHE A 220 8.97 9.38 11.01
CA PHE A 220 9.83 10.43 10.50
C PHE A 220 9.06 11.70 10.11
N ALA A 221 8.08 11.60 9.21
CA ALA A 221 7.50 12.78 8.54
C ALA A 221 6.46 13.52 9.38
N PHE A 222 5.66 12.84 10.20
CA PHE A 222 4.52 13.46 10.89
C PHE A 222 4.94 14.52 11.91
N PRO A 223 6.04 14.36 12.69
CA PRO A 223 6.56 15.43 13.53
C PRO A 223 6.89 16.71 12.75
N TYR A 224 7.41 16.60 11.51
CA TYR A 224 7.67 17.77 10.66
C TYR A 224 6.38 18.39 10.14
N LEU A 225 5.44 17.57 9.64
CA LEU A 225 4.12 18.05 9.19
C LEU A 225 3.38 18.79 10.32
N GLU A 226 3.40 18.23 11.53
CA GLU A 226 2.78 18.87 12.69
C GLU A 226 3.38 20.25 12.97
N LYS A 227 4.71 20.38 12.98
CA LYS A 227 5.39 21.67 13.15
C LYS A 227 5.06 22.67 12.03
N THR A 228 4.91 22.18 10.79
CA THR A 228 4.56 23.03 9.65
C THR A 228 3.11 23.53 9.73
N PHE A 229 2.15 22.68 10.10
CA PHE A 229 0.74 23.07 10.19
C PHE A 229 0.39 23.78 11.50
N LEU A 230 1.14 23.51 12.57
CA LEU A 230 0.96 24.10 13.90
C LEU A 230 2.30 24.71 14.37
N PRO A 231 2.78 25.78 13.71
CA PRO A 231 3.97 26.47 14.18
C PRO A 231 3.72 27.00 15.59
N GLU A 232 4.69 26.84 16.49
CA GLU A 232 4.63 27.45 17.81
C GLU A 232 4.56 28.98 17.63
N GLU A 233 3.56 29.62 18.24
CA GLU A 233 3.44 31.08 18.25
C GLU A 233 4.62 31.66 19.05
N GLY A 234 5.72 32.00 18.37
CA GLY A 234 6.91 32.59 19.01
C GLY A 234 8.24 32.49 18.24
N GLY A 235 8.34 31.75 17.13
CA GLY A 235 9.60 31.55 16.40
C GLY A 235 9.96 32.60 15.34
N LEU A 236 9.45 33.83 15.46
CA LEU A 236 9.94 34.99 14.71
C LEU A 236 10.71 35.88 15.68
N GLU A 237 11.92 35.46 16.03
CA GLU A 237 12.99 36.35 16.52
C GLU A 237 14.11 36.40 15.48
#